data_AF-A0A7W1DTP4-F1
#
_entry.id   AF-A0A7W1DTP4-F1
#
_cell.length_a   1.000
_cell.length_b   1.000
_cell.length_c   1.000
_cell.angle_alpha   90.00
_cell.angle_beta   90.00
_cell.angle_gamma   90.00
#
_symmetry.space_group_name_H-M   'P 1'
#
loop_
_entity.id
_entity.type
_entity.pdbx_description
1 polymer ?
#
loop_
_entity_poly.entity_id
_entity_poly.type
_entity_poly.pdbx_seq_one_letter_code
_entity_poly.pdbx_strand_id
1 'polypeptide(L)'
;MSAGAQAPPSKVVTTATGVYTAGQASRGEQTYMNICVACHPPGTYTAAAFREKWNGAALSQLFGLVSKTMPKEQPGTLEADEYADVVAYLLKINGAPPGKTALPTDVALMKQIRIVMPAGRENPLGQ
;
A
#
# COMPACT_ATOMS: atom_id res chain seq x y z
N MET A 1 -16.59 35.47 25.49
CA MET A 1 -16.03 34.96 24.22
C MET A 1 -15.09 33.82 24.54
N SER A 2 -15.53 32.57 24.41
CA SER A 2 -14.69 31.40 24.67
C SER A 2 -14.10 30.91 23.36
N ALA A 3 -12.81 31.18 23.15
CA ALA A 3 -12.03 30.58 22.09
C ALA A 3 -11.66 29.16 22.51
N GLY A 4 -12.30 28.15 21.92
CA GLY A 4 -11.88 26.77 22.04
C GLY A 4 -10.57 26.56 21.30
N ALA A 5 -9.54 26.15 22.03
CA ALA A 5 -8.28 25.71 21.46
C ALA A 5 -8.53 24.50 20.55
N GLN A 6 -8.37 24.70 19.24
CA GLN A 6 -8.33 23.61 18.28
C GLN A 6 -6.97 22.91 18.46
N ALA A 7 -7.00 21.65 18.86
CA ALA A 7 -5.81 20.81 18.86
C ALA A 7 -5.22 20.80 17.42
N PRO A 8 -3.89 20.82 17.26
CA PRO A 8 -3.27 20.77 15.93
C PRO A 8 -3.73 19.51 15.20
N PRO A 9 -3.96 19.55 13.88
CA PRO A 9 -4.35 18.36 13.13
C PRO A 9 -3.26 17.29 13.29
N SER A 10 -3.62 16.17 13.91
CA SER A 10 -2.77 14.98 13.95
C SER A 10 -2.30 14.69 12.52
N LYS A 11 -0.97 14.71 12.28
CA LYS A 11 -0.40 14.40 10.97
C LYS A 11 -0.97 13.06 10.50
N VAL A 12 -1.88 13.09 9.53
CA VAL A 12 -2.42 11.87 8.94
C VAL A 12 -1.28 11.19 8.20
N VAL A 13 -0.92 9.98 8.64
CA VAL A 13 0.10 9.17 7.96
C VAL A 13 -0.50 8.64 6.67
N THR A 14 0.18 8.87 5.55
CA THR A 14 -0.30 8.43 4.24
C THR A 14 0.78 7.68 3.48
N THR A 15 0.41 6.81 2.55
CA THR A 15 1.40 6.10 1.73
C THR A 15 2.28 7.06 0.90
N ALA A 16 1.80 8.28 0.61
CA ALA A 16 2.56 9.32 -0.07
C ALA A 16 3.77 9.84 0.75
N THR A 17 3.77 9.67 2.08
CA THR A 17 4.89 10.07 2.94
C THR A 17 5.93 8.97 3.14
N GLY A 18 5.80 7.83 2.45
CA GLY A 18 6.71 6.69 2.56
C GLY A 18 6.51 5.87 3.83
N VAL A 19 5.62 4.87 3.76
CA VAL A 19 5.19 4.05 4.91
C VAL A 19 5.73 2.62 4.90
N TYR A 20 6.63 2.32 3.98
CA TYR A 20 7.27 1.03 3.83
C TYR A 20 8.75 1.25 3.48
N THR A 21 9.61 0.27 3.76
CA THR A 21 11.04 0.38 3.37
C THR A 21 11.29 -0.19 1.97
N ALA A 22 12.34 0.29 1.30
CA ALA A 22 12.78 -0.32 0.04
C ALA A 22 13.08 -1.82 0.17
N GLY A 23 13.57 -2.26 1.34
CA GLY A 23 13.80 -3.68 1.64
C GLY A 23 12.52 -4.50 1.66
N GLN A 24 11.45 -3.99 2.29
CA GLN A 24 10.14 -4.66 2.28
C GLN A 24 9.58 -4.79 0.88
N ALA A 25 9.60 -3.71 0.09
CA ALA A 25 9.10 -3.78 -1.29
C ALA A 25 9.93 -4.71 -2.18
N SER A 26 11.23 -4.89 -1.89
CA SER A 26 12.09 -5.82 -2.64
C SER A 26 11.80 -7.28 -2.29
N ARG A 27 11.56 -7.60 -1.01
CA ARG A 27 11.11 -8.95 -0.62
C ARG A 27 9.70 -9.23 -1.15
N GLY A 28 8.81 -8.25 -1.08
CA GLY A 28 7.46 -8.35 -1.62
C GLY A 28 7.43 -8.61 -3.11
N GLU A 29 8.36 -8.02 -3.86
CA GLU A 29 8.56 -8.30 -5.28
C GLU A 29 8.92 -9.77 -5.52
N GLN A 30 9.83 -10.33 -4.72
CA GLN A 30 10.20 -11.75 -4.82
C GLN A 30 9.00 -12.66 -4.53
N THR A 31 8.27 -12.42 -3.43
CA THR A 31 7.05 -13.18 -3.10
C THR A 31 6.00 -13.05 -4.20
N TYR A 32 5.79 -11.84 -4.72
CA TYR A 32 4.85 -11.58 -5.81
C TYR A 32 5.21 -12.37 -7.08
N MET A 33 6.48 -12.35 -7.49
CA MET A 33 6.95 -13.06 -8.67
C MET A 33 6.90 -14.57 -8.52
N ASN A 34 7.06 -15.09 -7.30
CA ASN A 34 7.01 -16.53 -7.05
C ASN A 34 5.59 -17.08 -6.95
N ILE A 35 4.65 -16.29 -6.39
CA ILE A 35 3.35 -16.82 -5.95
C ILE A 35 2.18 -16.12 -6.66
N CYS A 36 2.26 -14.81 -6.85
CA CYS A 36 1.13 -14.01 -7.31
C CYS A 36 1.06 -13.89 -8.84
N VAL A 37 2.23 -13.87 -9.51
CA VAL A 37 2.34 -13.48 -10.93
C VAL A 37 1.62 -14.41 -11.89
N ALA A 38 1.45 -15.69 -11.52
CA ALA A 38 0.75 -16.68 -12.35
C ALA A 38 -0.72 -16.29 -12.61
N CYS A 39 -1.35 -15.60 -11.67
CA CYS A 39 -2.73 -15.10 -11.78
C CYS A 39 -2.79 -13.58 -11.96
N HIS A 40 -1.77 -12.84 -11.52
CA HIS A 40 -1.68 -11.39 -11.56
C HIS A 40 -0.41 -10.97 -12.31
N PRO A 41 -0.36 -11.14 -13.64
CA PRO A 41 0.82 -10.78 -14.42
C PRO A 41 1.12 -9.27 -14.29
N PRO A 42 2.38 -8.85 -14.55
CA PRO A 42 2.73 -7.43 -14.55
C PRO A 42 1.79 -6.63 -15.44
N GLY A 43 1.34 -5.47 -14.97
CA GLY A 43 0.33 -4.66 -15.65
C GLY A 43 -1.12 -4.91 -15.21
N THR A 44 -1.40 -5.96 -14.42
CA THR A 44 -2.74 -6.20 -13.84
C THR A 44 -3.21 -5.05 -12.96
N TYR A 45 -2.32 -4.49 -12.14
CA TYR A 45 -2.61 -3.40 -11.22
C TYR A 45 -2.06 -2.10 -11.77
N THR A 46 -2.80 -1.46 -12.67
CA THR A 46 -2.40 -0.14 -13.18
C THR A 46 -2.50 0.91 -12.08
N ALA A 47 -1.60 1.90 -12.09
CA ALA A 47 -1.61 2.99 -11.12
C ALA A 47 -2.93 3.78 -11.10
N ALA A 48 -3.62 3.87 -12.24
CA ALA A 48 -4.93 4.50 -12.34
C ALA A 48 -6.02 3.67 -11.63
N ALA A 49 -6.17 2.38 -11.98
CA ALA A 49 -7.18 1.52 -11.37
C ALA A 49 -6.91 1.27 -9.88
N PHE A 50 -5.65 1.12 -9.48
CA PHE A 50 -5.28 0.99 -8.08
C PHE A 50 -5.65 2.23 -7.28
N ARG A 51 -5.34 3.42 -7.81
CA ARG A 51 -5.72 4.69 -7.19
C ARG A 51 -7.24 4.83 -7.07
N GLU A 52 -7.98 4.58 -8.15
CA GLU A 52 -9.45 4.68 -8.14
C GLU A 52 -10.06 3.81 -7.04
N LYS A 53 -9.55 2.58 -6.88
CA LYS A 53 -10.04 1.64 -5.88
C LYS A 53 -9.62 1.97 -4.46
N TRP A 54 -8.40 2.46 -4.25
CA TRP A 54 -7.79 2.48 -2.92
C TRP A 54 -7.53 3.87 -2.33
N ASN A 55 -7.53 4.96 -3.11
CA ASN A 55 -7.27 6.29 -2.54
C ASN A 55 -8.30 6.63 -1.45
N GLY A 56 -7.80 7.11 -0.31
CA GLY A 56 -8.61 7.43 0.88
C GLY A 56 -8.96 6.22 1.76
N ALA A 57 -8.82 4.99 1.25
CA ALA A 57 -9.03 3.77 2.03
C ALA A 57 -7.95 3.64 3.12
N ALA A 58 -8.30 2.90 4.19
CA ALA A 58 -7.31 2.52 5.19
C ALA A 58 -6.43 1.39 4.63
N LEU A 59 -5.12 1.45 4.90
CA LEU A 59 -4.18 0.45 4.39
C LEU A 59 -4.50 -0.96 4.90
N SER A 60 -5.09 -1.06 6.09
CA SER A 60 -5.60 -2.31 6.66
C SER A 60 -6.63 -3.01 5.77
N GLN A 61 -7.36 -2.26 4.93
CA GLN A 61 -8.36 -2.85 4.02
C GLN A 61 -7.66 -3.58 2.87
N LEU A 62 -6.60 -3.01 2.31
CA LEU A 62 -5.78 -3.67 1.30
C LEU A 62 -5.09 -4.90 1.88
N PHE A 63 -4.38 -4.73 3.01
CA PHE A 63 -3.71 -5.84 3.69
C PHE A 63 -4.67 -6.97 4.07
N GLY A 64 -5.83 -6.61 4.63
CA GLY A 64 -6.85 -7.58 5.02
C GLY A 64 -7.49 -8.28 3.83
N LEU A 65 -7.65 -7.61 2.68
CA LEU A 65 -8.10 -8.27 1.46
C LEU A 65 -7.08 -9.30 1.00
N VAL A 66 -5.82 -8.88 0.83
CA VAL A 66 -4.76 -9.75 0.31
C VAL A 66 -4.54 -10.95 1.24
N SER A 67 -4.43 -10.74 2.55
CA SER A 67 -4.19 -11.83 3.50
C SER A 67 -5.35 -12.82 3.64
N LYS A 68 -6.59 -12.40 3.39
CA LYS A 68 -7.76 -13.28 3.53
C LYS A 68 -8.15 -14.00 2.26
N THR A 69 -7.83 -13.45 1.09
CA THR A 69 -8.31 -14.00 -0.19
C THR A 69 -7.19 -14.49 -1.09
N MET A 70 -5.92 -14.26 -0.72
CA MET A 70 -4.75 -14.68 -1.50
C MET A 70 -3.81 -15.57 -0.68
N PRO A 71 -3.04 -16.45 -1.34
CA PRO A 71 -3.19 -16.90 -2.74
C PRO A 71 -4.57 -17.50 -3.04
N LYS A 72 -5.09 -17.36 -4.27
CA LYS A 72 -6.47 -17.78 -4.61
C LYS A 72 -6.76 -19.25 -4.29
N GLU A 73 -5.78 -20.12 -4.52
CA GLU A 73 -5.90 -21.57 -4.28
C GLU A 73 -5.65 -21.93 -2.81
N GLN A 74 -4.90 -21.11 -2.07
CA GLN A 74 -4.52 -21.36 -0.69
C GLN A 74 -4.56 -20.07 0.16
N PRO A 75 -5.75 -19.49 0.42
CA PRO A 75 -5.83 -18.20 1.09
C PRO A 75 -5.27 -18.24 2.51
N GLY A 76 -4.56 -17.18 2.92
CA GLY A 76 -4.05 -17.04 4.29
C GLY A 76 -2.86 -17.91 4.64
N THR A 77 -2.14 -18.44 3.65
CA THR A 77 -1.00 -19.34 3.86
C THR A 77 0.34 -18.64 4.05
N LEU A 78 0.46 -17.36 3.68
CA LEU A 78 1.70 -16.60 3.89
C LEU A 78 1.76 -16.04 5.30
N GLU A 79 2.97 -15.79 5.79
CA GLU A 79 3.14 -15.10 7.06
C GLU A 79 2.71 -13.62 6.95
N ALA A 80 2.36 -13.01 8.08
CA ALA A 80 1.91 -11.62 8.11
C ALA A 80 2.95 -10.65 7.52
N ASP A 81 4.24 -10.91 7.75
CA ASP A 81 5.35 -10.13 7.20
C ASP A 81 5.45 -10.27 5.68
N GLU A 82 5.22 -11.45 5.12
CA GLU A 82 5.19 -11.67 3.67
C GLU A 82 4.04 -10.91 3.02
N TYR A 83 2.85 -10.89 3.64
CA TYR A 83 1.75 -10.07 3.17
C TYR A 83 2.05 -8.57 3.26
N ALA A 84 2.71 -8.11 4.33
CA ALA A 84 3.11 -6.71 4.47
C ALA A 84 4.15 -6.32 3.40
N ASP A 85 5.09 -7.21 3.12
CA ASP A 85 6.08 -7.05 2.05
C ASP A 85 5.41 -6.97 0.67
N VAL A 86 4.47 -7.88 0.35
CA VAL A 86 3.69 -7.82 -0.90
C VAL A 86 2.88 -6.53 -1.01
N VAL A 87 2.25 -6.08 0.07
CA VAL A 87 1.53 -4.78 0.09
C VAL A 87 2.51 -3.63 -0.17
N ALA A 88 3.71 -3.64 0.42
CA ALA A 88 4.74 -2.65 0.14
C ALA A 88 5.16 -2.64 -1.33
N TYR A 89 5.28 -3.82 -1.95
CA TYR A 89 5.55 -3.95 -3.38
C TYR A 89 4.41 -3.39 -4.24
N LEU A 90 3.14 -3.68 -3.91
CA LEU A 90 1.98 -3.11 -4.60
C LEU A 90 1.98 -1.57 -4.51
N LEU A 91 2.33 -1.00 -3.35
CA LEU A 91 2.47 0.45 -3.21
C LEU A 91 3.61 1.00 -4.09
N LYS A 92 4.77 0.33 -4.13
CA LYS A 92 5.92 0.70 -4.98
C LYS A 92 5.54 0.75 -6.46
N ILE A 93 4.96 -0.32 -7.01
CA ILE A 93 4.64 -0.37 -8.45
C ILE A 93 3.53 0.61 -8.86
N ASN A 94 2.72 1.06 -7.90
CA ASN A 94 1.71 2.09 -8.12
C ASN A 94 2.20 3.52 -7.81
N GLY A 95 3.48 3.68 -7.45
CA GLY A 95 4.18 4.96 -7.40
C GLY A 95 4.36 5.57 -6.01
N ALA A 96 3.90 4.93 -4.93
CA ALA A 96 4.17 5.43 -3.59
C ALA A 96 5.67 5.33 -3.28
N PRO A 97 6.33 6.37 -2.74
CA PRO A 97 7.77 6.34 -2.45
C PRO A 97 8.07 5.44 -1.25
N PRO A 98 9.29 4.86 -1.16
CA PRO A 98 9.74 4.21 0.06
C PRO A 98 10.06 5.26 1.14
N GLY A 99 9.94 4.86 2.40
CA GLY A 99 10.35 5.61 3.58
C GLY A 99 11.40 4.87 4.42
N LYS A 100 11.55 5.33 5.68
CA LYS A 100 12.53 4.77 6.63
C LYS A 100 11.91 3.80 7.64
N THR A 101 10.59 3.82 7.77
CA THR A 101 9.86 2.98 8.71
C THR A 101 9.27 1.79 7.96
N ALA A 102 9.47 0.60 8.51
CA ALA A 102 8.84 -0.60 7.98
C ALA A 102 7.32 -0.51 8.16
N LEU A 103 6.59 -0.96 7.15
CA LEU A 103 5.17 -1.18 7.23
C LEU A 103 4.91 -2.22 8.32
N PRO A 104 4.14 -1.91 9.37
CA PRO A 104 3.87 -2.84 10.46
C PRO A 104 2.91 -3.93 9.99
N THR A 105 2.95 -5.11 10.61
CA THR A 105 1.96 -6.18 10.40
C THR A 105 0.70 -6.00 11.27
N ASP A 106 0.75 -5.11 12.26
CA ASP A 106 -0.38 -4.79 13.14
C ASP A 106 -1.49 -4.04 12.39
N VAL A 107 -2.67 -4.66 12.33
CA VAL A 107 -3.85 -4.13 11.63
C VAL A 107 -4.37 -2.84 12.27
N ALA A 108 -4.26 -2.68 13.59
CA ALA A 108 -4.65 -1.44 14.28
C ALA A 108 -3.74 -0.27 13.92
N LEU A 109 -2.45 -0.51 13.73
CA LEU A 109 -1.52 0.48 13.19
C LEU A 109 -1.83 0.80 11.72
N MET A 110 -2.09 -0.22 10.89
CA MET A 110 -2.43 -0.02 9.48
C MET A 110 -3.75 0.75 9.27
N LYS A 111 -4.72 0.64 10.19
CA LYS A 111 -5.98 1.41 10.14
C LYS A 111 -5.76 2.92 10.18
N GLN A 112 -4.63 3.36 10.74
CA GLN A 112 -4.27 4.78 10.87
C GLN A 112 -3.58 5.33 9.62
N ILE A 113 -3.15 4.45 8.70
CA ILE A 113 -2.46 4.81 7.47
C ILE A 113 -3.48 4.91 6.34
N ARG A 114 -3.56 6.07 5.68
CA ARG A 114 -4.40 6.26 4.49
C ARG A 114 -3.62 5.97 3.22
N ILE A 115 -4.25 5.25 2.30
CA ILE A 115 -3.70 5.06 0.96
C ILE A 115 -3.89 6.35 0.19
N VAL A 116 -2.78 6.94 -0.23
CA VAL A 116 -2.69 8.09 -1.13
C VAL A 116 -1.61 7.79 -2.14
N MET A 117 -2.02 7.53 -3.37
CA MET A 117 -1.11 7.34 -4.49
C MET A 117 -0.82 8.72 -5.11
N PRO A 118 0.46 9.07 -5.38
CA PRO A 118 0.78 10.33 -6.04
C PRO A 118 0.06 10.39 -7.37
N ALA A 119 -0.46 11.55 -7.80
CA ALA A 119 -0.98 11.73 -9.16
C ALA A 119 -0.02 11.03 -10.12
N GLY A 120 -0.55 10.12 -10.94
CA GLY A 120 0.27 9.50 -11.97
C GLY A 120 0.92 10.67 -12.68
N ARG A 121 2.21 10.58 -12.98
CA ARG A 121 2.80 11.55 -13.89
C ARG A 121 2.12 11.32 -15.23
N GLU A 122 0.89 11.83 -15.40
CA GLU A 122 0.42 12.26 -16.69
C GLU A 122 1.51 13.23 -17.14
N ASN A 123 2.30 12.80 -18.10
CA ASN A 123 3.29 13.64 -18.70
C ASN A 123 2.55 14.89 -19.22
N PRO A 124 2.69 16.09 -18.62
CA PRO A 124 2.06 17.29 -19.13
C PRO A 124 3.00 17.91 -20.17
N LEU A 125 3.41 17.10 -21.15
CA LEU A 125 4.00 17.58 -22.39
C LEU A 125 3.10 17.06 -23.51
N GLY A 126 2.11 17.86 -23.85
CA GLY A 126 1.62 17.86 -25.22
C GLY A 126 2.75 18.28 -26.15
N GLN A 127 2.88 17.59 -27.28
CA GLN A 127 2.84 18.11 -28.65
C GLN A 127 2.63 16.92 -29.59
#